data_AF-A0A803QMY9-F1
#
_entry.id   AF-A0A803QMY9-F1
#
_cell.length_a   1.000
_cell.length_b   1.000
_cell.length_c   1.000
_cell.angle_alpha   90.00
_cell.angle_beta   90.00
_cell.angle_gamma   90.00
#
_symmetry.space_group_name_H-M   'P 1'
#
loop_
_entity.id
_entity.type
_entity.pdbx_description
1 polymer ?
#
loop_
_entity_poly.entity_id
_entity_poly.type
_entity_poly.pdbx_seq_one_letter_code
_entity_poly.pdbx_strand_id
1 'polypeptide(L)'
;MEVVDQSVIPQQKSGFFARLKALPCKVKHNIIMVGKNIKKLGKDDPRRVIHSLKVGLALTLVSLFYYLKPLYDGFGMSGIWAVLTVVVVFEFSVGATLGKGINRACATLTAGALGVGALHLSSLFPKEEQPIILGSLVFVLAAATTFTRFFPKIKARYDYGLIIFILTFSMISISGYRVDKLLQMAHQRLSTILIGGATCIIVSICVCPVWAGQDLHNLTASNIDKLANYLEGFGDTYFQTAPEDKDCVNDIKNDKSFLQGYKSVLNSKANEESLANFARWEPGHGRFLFRHPWKQYLKIAALARQCAYLIEALNSQCSSDIQAPPDFTSLIQESCIKMSSETGKTLKSLATSIKAMKHPNSATEHVENSKTAAKDLKSALEAAAIEDLDLLAIISAATVASTLVEIVECVEKISDSVHELSQMAHFKKVEATVSPEKAPQMLLHRGTVKPVLLDGDTDDDHVVITVHDDIASDSPDKQNVKTPKTRVAPAVL
;
A
#
# COMPACT_ATOMS: atom_id res chain seq x y z
N MET A 1 72.19 55.02 18.36
CA MET A 1 71.13 55.27 19.35
C MET A 1 69.98 55.87 18.54
N GLU A 2 68.87 55.22 18.21
CA GLU A 2 68.24 53.94 18.54
C GLU A 2 67.49 53.43 17.29
N VAL A 3 67.06 52.17 17.36
CA VAL A 3 66.68 51.26 16.29
C VAL A 3 65.32 51.58 15.65
N VAL A 4 65.22 51.53 14.31
CA VAL A 4 63.95 51.43 13.58
C VAL A 4 63.66 49.95 13.32
N ASP A 5 62.49 49.54 13.80
CA ASP A 5 61.93 48.20 13.85
C ASP A 5 61.51 47.69 12.46
N GLN A 6 62.10 46.59 12.00
CA GLN A 6 61.64 45.87 10.81
C GLN A 6 60.73 44.71 11.24
N SER A 7 59.45 44.86 10.90
CA SER A 7 58.38 43.88 10.98
C SER A 7 58.81 42.47 10.55
N VAL A 8 58.78 41.52 11.48
CA VAL A 8 58.71 40.08 11.20
C VAL A 8 57.35 39.57 11.67
N ILE A 9 56.46 39.30 10.72
CA ILE A 9 55.20 38.58 10.94
C ILE A 9 55.52 37.09 11.07
N PRO A 10 55.18 36.39 12.17
CA PRO A 10 55.21 34.93 12.19
C PRO A 10 53.94 34.39 11.52
N GLN A 11 54.13 33.75 10.37
CA GLN A 11 53.12 32.96 9.66
C GLN A 11 52.48 31.87 10.56
N GLN A 12 51.15 31.94 10.66
CA GLN A 12 50.21 30.85 10.36
C GLN A 12 50.71 29.40 10.59
N LYS A 13 50.86 28.98 11.85
CA LYS A 13 50.96 27.53 12.23
C LYS A 13 49.85 27.04 13.16
N SER A 14 48.90 27.89 13.56
CA SER A 14 47.82 27.52 14.50
C SER A 14 46.58 26.89 13.86
N GLY A 15 46.37 27.07 12.54
CA GLY A 15 45.13 26.63 11.86
C GLY A 15 45.05 25.13 11.55
N PHE A 16 46.18 24.46 11.29
CA PHE A 16 46.20 23.06 10.85
C PHE A 16 46.07 22.07 12.02
N PHE A 17 46.81 22.31 13.12
CA PHE A 17 46.74 21.49 14.32
C PHE A 17 45.40 21.61 15.07
N ALA A 18 44.78 22.80 15.07
CA ALA A 18 43.44 22.99 15.62
C ALA A 18 42.36 22.26 14.77
N ARG A 19 42.49 22.25 13.44
CA ARG A 19 41.63 21.45 12.54
C ARG A 19 41.78 19.95 12.77
N LEU A 20 43.00 19.45 12.96
CA LEU A 20 43.26 18.03 13.25
C LEU A 20 42.72 17.59 14.62
N LYS A 21 42.76 18.45 15.65
CA LYS A 21 42.17 18.15 16.97
C LYS A 21 40.64 18.23 16.98
N ALA A 22 40.03 19.02 16.10
CA ALA A 22 38.57 19.13 15.98
C ALA A 22 37.91 17.99 15.18
N LEU A 23 38.67 17.31 14.30
CA LEU A 23 38.22 16.19 13.48
C LEU A 23 37.69 14.99 14.30
N PRO A 24 38.40 14.48 15.35
CA PRO A 24 37.91 13.38 16.18
C PRO A 24 36.61 13.70 16.94
N CYS A 25 36.49 14.93 17.46
CA CYS A 25 35.28 15.37 18.17
C CYS A 25 34.09 15.49 17.22
N LYS A 26 34.31 15.99 16.00
CA LYS A 26 33.28 16.08 14.96
C LYS A 26 32.84 14.70 14.48
N VAL A 27 33.79 13.77 14.32
CA VAL A 27 33.51 12.36 13.99
C VAL A 27 32.72 11.68 15.12
N LYS A 28 33.12 11.86 16.39
CA LYS A 28 32.41 11.28 17.54
C LYS A 28 30.98 11.84 17.68
N HIS A 29 30.80 13.16 17.52
CA HIS A 29 29.46 13.77 17.52
C HIS A 29 28.58 13.24 16.38
N ASN A 30 29.14 13.12 15.18
CA ASN A 30 28.44 12.54 14.03
C ASN A 30 28.06 11.07 14.28
N ILE A 31 28.96 10.26 14.85
CA ILE A 31 28.65 8.86 15.22
C ILE A 31 27.54 8.79 16.26
N ILE A 32 27.55 9.67 17.28
CA ILE A 32 26.49 9.72 18.29
C ILE A 32 25.16 10.17 17.67
N MET A 33 25.18 11.16 16.78
CA MET A 33 23.99 11.63 16.06
C MET A 33 23.41 10.53 15.16
N VAL A 34 24.27 9.83 14.40
CA VAL A 34 23.90 8.68 13.59
C VAL A 34 23.32 7.57 14.48
N GLY A 35 23.95 7.26 15.61
CA GLY A 35 23.44 6.27 16.57
C GLY A 35 22.07 6.64 17.15
N LYS A 36 21.85 7.93 17.50
CA LYS A 36 20.54 8.43 17.94
C LYS A 36 19.50 8.33 16.82
N ASN A 37 19.86 8.66 15.59
CA ASN A 37 18.97 8.58 14.43
C ASN A 37 18.61 7.12 14.10
N ILE A 38 19.55 6.18 14.16
CA ILE A 38 19.30 4.74 13.98
C ILE A 38 18.36 4.23 15.08
N LYS A 39 18.64 4.59 16.34
CA LYS A 39 17.78 4.22 17.48
C LYS A 39 16.36 4.78 17.33
N LYS A 40 16.23 6.02 16.85
CA LYS A 40 14.94 6.64 16.54
C LYS A 40 14.24 5.89 15.41
N LEU A 41 14.93 5.62 14.30
CA LEU A 41 14.38 4.91 13.14
C LEU A 41 13.80 3.53 13.49
N GLY A 42 14.52 2.77 14.33
CA GLY A 42 14.06 1.46 14.79
C GLY A 42 12.92 1.52 15.82
N LYS A 43 12.82 2.61 16.59
CA LYS A 43 11.69 2.85 17.50
C LYS A 43 10.45 3.33 16.77
N ASP A 44 10.61 4.17 15.76
CA ASP A 44 9.52 4.76 14.99
C ASP A 44 8.81 3.70 14.12
N ASP A 45 9.57 2.75 13.54
CA ASP A 45 9.01 1.61 12.81
C ASP A 45 9.83 0.32 13.04
N PRO A 46 9.47 -0.51 14.04
CA PRO A 46 10.22 -1.71 14.39
C PRO A 46 10.27 -2.74 13.25
N ARG A 47 9.35 -2.65 12.29
CA ARG A 47 9.32 -3.51 11.10
C ARG A 47 10.58 -3.32 10.23
N ARG A 48 11.22 -2.15 10.27
CA ARG A 48 12.49 -1.87 9.57
C ARG A 48 13.65 -2.68 10.12
N VAL A 49 13.70 -2.85 11.43
CA VAL A 49 14.71 -3.70 12.09
C VAL A 49 14.48 -5.16 11.70
N ILE A 50 13.23 -5.63 11.80
CA ILE A 50 12.86 -6.98 11.38
C ILE A 50 13.23 -7.21 9.90
N HIS A 51 12.89 -6.28 9.01
CA HIS A 51 13.24 -6.36 7.60
C HIS A 51 14.76 -6.48 7.38
N SER A 52 15.58 -5.68 8.08
CA SER A 52 17.04 -5.78 7.96
C SER A 52 17.57 -7.17 8.37
N LEU A 53 16.98 -7.78 9.40
CA LEU A 53 17.30 -9.15 9.83
C LEU A 53 16.83 -10.19 8.81
N LYS A 54 15.66 -9.99 8.17
CA LYS A 54 15.18 -10.88 7.09
C LYS A 54 16.12 -10.89 5.89
N VAL A 55 16.61 -9.72 5.48
CA VAL A 55 17.57 -9.63 4.37
C VAL A 55 18.85 -10.37 4.73
N GLY A 56 19.35 -10.17 5.96
CA GLY A 56 20.49 -10.91 6.49
C GLY A 56 20.27 -12.43 6.46
N LEU A 57 19.10 -12.90 6.95
CA LEU A 57 18.72 -14.30 6.93
C LEU A 57 18.61 -14.87 5.50
N ALA A 58 18.03 -14.14 4.57
CA ALA A 58 17.94 -14.59 3.18
C ALA A 58 19.34 -14.72 2.54
N LEU A 59 20.24 -13.78 2.81
CA LEU A 59 21.62 -13.83 2.34
C LEU A 59 22.39 -15.00 2.95
N THR A 60 22.24 -15.26 4.24
CA THR A 60 22.90 -16.40 4.89
C THR A 60 22.36 -17.73 4.37
N LEU A 61 21.05 -17.86 4.17
CA LEU A 61 20.44 -19.07 3.61
C LEU A 61 20.93 -19.35 2.19
N VAL A 62 20.95 -18.36 1.31
CA VAL A 62 21.44 -18.54 -0.07
C VAL A 62 22.94 -18.82 -0.09
N SER A 63 23.73 -18.19 0.79
CA SER A 63 25.17 -18.44 0.90
C SER A 63 25.46 -19.84 1.43
N LEU A 64 24.72 -20.28 2.46
CA LEU A 64 24.85 -21.63 3.02
C LEU A 64 24.48 -22.69 1.98
N PHE A 65 23.41 -22.46 1.21
CA PHE A 65 23.00 -23.33 0.11
C PHE A 65 24.13 -23.52 -0.91
N TYR A 66 24.94 -22.49 -1.14
CA TYR A 66 26.08 -22.53 -2.05
C TYR A 66 27.34 -23.17 -1.44
N TYR A 67 27.52 -23.10 -0.13
CA TYR A 67 28.64 -23.77 0.56
C TYR A 67 28.45 -25.29 0.72
N LEU A 68 27.26 -25.82 0.44
CA LEU A 68 27.03 -27.27 0.39
C LEU A 68 27.69 -27.87 -0.86
N LYS A 69 28.74 -28.68 -0.62
CA LYS A 69 29.67 -29.24 -1.62
C LYS A 69 29.02 -29.83 -2.90
N PRO A 70 27.94 -30.63 -2.83
CA PRO A 70 27.30 -31.18 -4.03
C PRO A 70 26.66 -30.12 -4.95
N LEU A 71 26.31 -28.95 -4.40
CA LEU A 71 25.65 -27.86 -5.12
C LEU A 71 26.65 -26.81 -5.61
N TYR A 72 27.76 -26.61 -4.89
CA TYR A 72 28.89 -25.80 -5.36
C TYR A 72 29.46 -26.34 -6.68
N ASP A 73 29.68 -27.66 -6.74
CA ASP A 73 30.21 -28.34 -7.92
C ASP A 73 29.24 -28.25 -9.13
N GLY A 74 27.93 -28.15 -8.87
CA GLY A 74 26.90 -28.03 -9.91
C GLY A 74 26.68 -26.62 -10.46
N PHE A 75 26.86 -25.58 -9.64
CA PHE A 75 26.56 -24.19 -10.03
C PHE A 75 27.81 -23.32 -10.27
N GLY A 76 28.99 -23.68 -9.73
CA GLY A 76 30.25 -22.95 -9.94
C GLY A 76 30.10 -21.44 -9.69
N MET A 77 30.81 -20.59 -10.45
CA MET A 77 30.74 -19.12 -10.28
C MET A 77 29.34 -18.50 -10.48
N SER A 78 28.34 -19.25 -10.94
CA SER A 78 26.96 -18.76 -11.09
C SER A 78 26.27 -18.47 -9.76
N GLY A 79 26.79 -18.98 -8.62
CA GLY A 79 26.23 -18.71 -7.29
C GLY A 79 26.17 -17.23 -6.91
N ILE A 80 27.06 -16.40 -7.47
CA ILE A 80 27.04 -14.94 -7.28
C ILE A 80 25.68 -14.35 -7.71
N TRP A 81 25.05 -14.91 -8.75
CA TRP A 81 23.74 -14.43 -9.22
C TRP A 81 22.62 -14.68 -8.21
N ALA A 82 22.69 -15.74 -7.41
CA ALA A 82 21.72 -15.98 -6.34
C ALA A 82 21.84 -14.91 -5.25
N VAL A 83 23.06 -14.62 -4.79
CA VAL A 83 23.34 -13.57 -3.79
C VAL A 83 22.93 -12.18 -4.31
N LEU A 84 23.33 -11.84 -5.55
CA LEU A 84 22.89 -10.59 -6.19
C LEU A 84 21.37 -10.52 -6.36
N THR A 85 20.70 -11.65 -6.56
CA THR A 85 19.23 -11.68 -6.62
C THR A 85 18.65 -11.28 -5.28
N VAL A 86 19.15 -11.83 -4.17
CA VAL A 86 18.66 -11.45 -2.83
C VAL A 86 18.83 -9.95 -2.59
N VAL A 87 20.03 -9.41 -2.86
CA VAL A 87 20.31 -7.98 -2.64
C VAL A 87 19.37 -7.06 -3.42
N VAL A 88 18.99 -7.44 -4.65
CA VAL A 88 18.26 -6.53 -5.56
C VAL A 88 16.74 -6.76 -5.53
N VAL A 89 16.30 -7.98 -5.21
CA VAL A 89 14.89 -8.39 -5.22
C VAL A 89 14.25 -8.23 -3.85
N PHE A 90 14.98 -8.45 -2.76
CA PHE A 90 14.40 -8.39 -1.41
C PHE A 90 14.03 -6.95 -1.07
N GLU A 91 12.74 -6.71 -0.87
CA GLU A 91 12.15 -5.40 -0.63
C GLU A 91 11.42 -5.36 0.71
N PHE A 92 11.05 -4.15 1.15
CA PHE A 92 10.45 -3.96 2.47
C PHE A 92 9.14 -4.74 2.66
N SER A 93 8.27 -4.73 1.64
CA SER A 93 7.00 -5.44 1.66
C SER A 93 7.06 -6.76 0.86
N VAL A 94 6.15 -7.67 1.20
CA VAL A 94 5.98 -8.94 0.48
C VAL A 94 5.61 -8.68 -0.98
N GLY A 95 4.64 -7.79 -1.25
CA GLY A 95 4.21 -7.47 -2.61
C GLY A 95 5.33 -6.88 -3.49
N ALA A 96 6.17 -6.03 -2.93
CA ALA A 96 7.33 -5.49 -3.64
C ALA A 96 8.37 -6.58 -3.97
N THR A 97 8.64 -7.47 -3.01
CA THR A 97 9.58 -8.59 -3.19
C THR A 97 9.05 -9.57 -4.25
N LEU A 98 7.77 -9.94 -4.17
CA LEU A 98 7.13 -10.84 -5.12
C LEU A 98 7.11 -10.24 -6.54
N GLY A 99 6.71 -8.97 -6.65
CA GLY A 99 6.69 -8.25 -7.93
C GLY A 99 8.07 -8.15 -8.57
N LYS A 100 9.12 -7.80 -7.81
CA LYS A 100 10.49 -7.80 -8.32
C LYS A 100 10.99 -9.20 -8.68
N GLY A 101 10.68 -10.22 -7.87
CA GLY A 101 11.10 -11.60 -8.11
C GLY A 101 10.51 -12.16 -9.39
N ILE A 102 9.20 -12.01 -9.58
CA ILE A 102 8.49 -12.42 -10.81
C ILE A 102 9.02 -11.63 -12.01
N ASN A 103 9.16 -10.30 -11.89
CA ASN A 103 9.72 -9.47 -12.96
C ASN A 103 11.12 -9.93 -13.37
N ARG A 104 12.00 -10.27 -12.41
CA ARG A 104 13.34 -10.78 -12.68
C ARG A 104 13.30 -12.10 -13.42
N ALA A 105 12.47 -13.04 -12.96
CA ALA A 105 12.34 -14.37 -13.56
C ALA A 105 11.83 -14.26 -15.00
N CYS A 106 10.72 -13.54 -15.23
CA CYS A 106 10.15 -13.33 -16.57
C CYS A 106 11.12 -12.58 -17.50
N ALA A 107 11.77 -11.52 -17.02
CA ALA A 107 12.74 -10.77 -17.81
C ALA A 107 13.95 -11.62 -18.19
N THR A 108 14.48 -12.43 -17.25
CA THR A 108 15.63 -13.30 -17.52
C THR A 108 15.27 -14.40 -18.52
N LEU A 109 14.09 -15.01 -18.38
CA LEU A 109 13.63 -16.06 -19.29
C LEU A 109 13.40 -15.53 -20.71
N THR A 110 12.69 -14.41 -20.83
CA THR A 110 12.41 -13.78 -22.14
C THR A 110 13.68 -13.25 -22.80
N ALA A 111 14.55 -12.58 -22.05
CA ALA A 111 15.84 -12.11 -22.55
C ALA A 111 16.76 -13.27 -22.94
N GLY A 112 16.72 -14.38 -22.18
CA GLY A 112 17.47 -15.59 -22.49
C GLY A 112 17.02 -16.25 -23.78
N ALA A 113 15.71 -16.43 -23.94
CA ALA A 113 15.13 -16.98 -25.17
C ALA A 113 15.46 -16.11 -26.39
N LEU A 114 15.27 -14.79 -26.29
CA LEU A 114 15.61 -13.87 -27.36
C LEU A 114 17.12 -13.80 -27.63
N GLY A 115 17.96 -13.91 -26.59
CA GLY A 115 19.41 -13.95 -26.75
C GLY A 115 19.88 -15.18 -27.53
N VAL A 116 19.31 -16.36 -27.24
CA VAL A 116 19.55 -17.59 -28.02
C VAL A 116 19.05 -17.42 -29.46
N GLY A 117 17.88 -16.80 -29.65
CA GLY A 117 17.36 -16.47 -30.97
C GLY A 117 18.27 -15.52 -31.77
N ALA A 118 18.84 -14.50 -31.12
CA ALA A 118 19.77 -13.56 -31.74
C ALA A 118 21.07 -14.24 -32.19
N LEU A 119 21.58 -15.17 -31.38
CA LEU A 119 22.75 -15.98 -31.73
C LEU A 119 22.44 -16.91 -32.91
N HIS A 120 21.31 -17.61 -32.87
CA HIS A 120 20.88 -18.47 -33.97
C HIS A 120 20.72 -17.66 -35.27
N LEU A 121 20.10 -16.48 -35.20
CA LEU A 121 19.98 -15.59 -36.35
C LEU A 121 21.35 -15.16 -36.88
N SER A 122 22.29 -14.77 -36.00
CA SER A 122 23.65 -14.41 -36.41
C SER A 122 24.41 -15.58 -37.05
N SER A 123 24.12 -16.81 -36.63
CA SER A 123 24.79 -18.01 -37.17
C SER A 123 24.43 -18.32 -38.63
N LEU A 124 23.37 -17.70 -39.17
CA LEU A 124 23.01 -17.77 -40.59
C LEU A 124 23.93 -16.93 -41.49
N PHE A 125 24.80 -16.09 -40.90
CA PHE A 125 25.69 -15.17 -41.60
C PHE A 125 27.17 -15.57 -41.44
N PRO A 126 28.05 -15.08 -42.33
CA PRO A 126 29.49 -15.29 -42.25
C PRO A 126 30.06 -14.87 -40.89
N LYS A 127 31.07 -15.59 -40.38
CA LYS A 127 31.67 -15.37 -39.05
C LYS A 127 32.15 -13.93 -38.81
N GLU A 128 32.62 -13.26 -39.86
CA GLU A 128 33.10 -11.88 -39.81
C GLU A 128 31.95 -10.87 -39.57
N GLU A 129 30.72 -11.21 -39.99
CA GLU A 129 29.54 -10.35 -39.88
C GLU A 129 28.72 -10.60 -38.60
N GLN A 130 28.91 -11.76 -37.94
CA GLN A 130 28.14 -12.13 -36.73
C GLN A 130 28.21 -11.08 -35.61
N PRO A 131 29.38 -10.49 -35.27
CA PRO A 131 29.45 -9.45 -34.24
C PRO A 131 28.68 -8.18 -34.61
N ILE A 132 28.63 -7.83 -35.90
CA ILE A 132 27.91 -6.65 -36.40
C ILE A 132 26.40 -6.86 -36.23
N ILE A 133 25.91 -8.03 -36.63
CA ILE A 133 24.49 -8.40 -36.51
C ILE A 133 24.08 -8.45 -35.05
N LEU A 134 24.86 -9.13 -34.21
CA LEU A 134 24.57 -9.25 -32.78
C LEU A 134 24.62 -7.89 -32.08
N GLY A 135 25.59 -7.04 -32.42
CA GLY A 135 25.68 -5.66 -31.94
C GLY A 135 24.47 -4.82 -32.36
N SER A 136 24.01 -4.96 -33.61
CA SER A 136 22.81 -4.27 -34.10
C SER A 136 21.54 -4.71 -33.36
N LEU A 137 21.39 -6.00 -33.08
CA LEU A 137 20.26 -6.53 -32.30
C LEU A 137 20.27 -6.03 -30.86
N VAL A 138 21.45 -6.01 -30.22
CA VAL A 138 21.64 -5.41 -28.89
C VAL A 138 21.27 -3.93 -28.90
N PHE A 139 21.73 -3.17 -29.90
CA PHE A 139 21.39 -1.77 -30.03
C PHE A 139 19.88 -1.55 -30.16
N VAL A 140 19.22 -2.23 -31.11
CA VAL A 140 17.78 -2.07 -31.36
C VAL A 140 16.95 -2.47 -30.14
N LEU A 141 17.21 -3.63 -29.55
CA LEU A 141 16.43 -4.10 -28.40
C LEU A 141 16.71 -3.27 -27.14
N ALA A 142 17.95 -2.84 -26.89
CA ALA A 142 18.26 -1.96 -25.78
C ALA A 142 17.59 -0.58 -25.97
N ALA A 143 17.63 -0.01 -27.16
CA ALA A 143 16.99 1.27 -27.48
C ALA A 143 15.47 1.18 -27.34
N ALA A 144 14.84 0.16 -27.95
CA ALA A 144 13.41 -0.07 -27.85
C ALA A 144 12.97 -0.28 -26.40
N THR A 145 13.66 -1.17 -25.66
CA THR A 145 13.33 -1.43 -24.25
C THR A 145 13.52 -0.18 -23.39
N THR A 146 14.59 0.59 -23.63
CA THR A 146 14.81 1.86 -22.92
C THR A 146 13.72 2.87 -23.23
N PHE A 147 13.27 2.95 -24.48
CA PHE A 147 12.17 3.81 -24.88
C PHE A 147 10.86 3.42 -24.18
N THR A 148 10.57 2.12 -24.02
CA THR A 148 9.38 1.66 -23.29
C THR A 148 9.33 2.14 -21.83
N ARG A 149 10.49 2.43 -21.22
CA ARG A 149 10.59 2.94 -19.83
C ARG A 149 10.08 4.39 -19.69
N PHE A 150 9.90 5.13 -20.77
CA PHE A 150 9.30 6.46 -20.71
C PHE A 150 7.79 6.42 -20.52
N PHE A 151 7.13 5.29 -20.79
CA PHE A 151 5.69 5.14 -20.51
C PHE A 151 5.46 4.94 -19.00
N PRO A 152 4.78 5.86 -18.30
CA PRO A 152 4.67 5.82 -16.84
C PRO A 152 4.04 4.54 -16.30
N LYS A 153 3.02 4.01 -17.00
CA LYS A 153 2.33 2.76 -16.63
C LYS A 153 3.25 1.53 -16.69
N ILE A 154 4.15 1.49 -17.67
CA ILE A 154 5.13 0.41 -17.82
C ILE A 154 6.23 0.60 -16.79
N LYS A 155 6.77 1.80 -16.66
CA LYS A 155 7.83 2.14 -15.71
C LYS A 155 7.44 1.78 -14.27
N ALA A 156 6.25 2.17 -13.83
CA ALA A 156 5.80 1.92 -12.47
C ALA A 156 5.71 0.42 -12.12
N ARG A 157 5.54 -0.48 -13.11
CA ARG A 157 5.36 -1.92 -12.87
C ARG A 157 6.54 -2.79 -13.23
N TYR A 158 7.24 -2.44 -14.30
CA TYR A 158 8.18 -3.32 -14.97
C TYR A 158 9.57 -2.71 -15.13
N ASP A 159 9.85 -1.48 -14.65
CA ASP A 159 11.15 -0.82 -14.86
C ASP A 159 12.33 -1.71 -14.43
N TYR A 160 12.23 -2.35 -13.27
CA TYR A 160 13.22 -3.33 -12.83
C TYR A 160 13.39 -4.50 -13.81
N GLY A 161 12.28 -5.09 -14.27
CA GLY A 161 12.29 -6.17 -15.25
C GLY A 161 12.90 -5.74 -16.58
N LEU A 162 12.60 -4.54 -17.06
CA LEU A 162 13.15 -3.99 -18.30
C LEU A 162 14.67 -3.78 -18.21
N ILE A 163 15.18 -3.31 -17.06
CA ILE A 163 16.64 -3.21 -16.83
C ILE A 163 17.29 -4.60 -16.84
N ILE A 164 16.70 -5.56 -16.13
CA ILE A 164 17.20 -6.95 -16.10
C ILE A 164 17.13 -7.60 -17.48
N PHE A 165 16.09 -7.30 -18.27
CA PHE A 165 15.94 -7.77 -19.63
C PHE A 165 17.09 -7.27 -20.51
N ILE A 166 17.36 -5.96 -20.54
CA ILE A 166 18.46 -5.38 -21.31
C ILE A 166 19.79 -6.01 -20.87
N LEU A 167 20.05 -6.05 -19.56
CA LEU A 167 21.29 -6.62 -19.03
C LEU A 167 21.48 -8.09 -19.44
N THR A 168 20.42 -8.89 -19.36
CA THR A 168 20.47 -10.32 -19.65
C THR A 168 20.59 -10.59 -21.13
N PHE A 169 19.83 -9.87 -21.96
CA PHE A 169 19.88 -10.00 -23.41
C PHE A 169 21.26 -9.61 -23.94
N SER A 170 21.80 -8.47 -23.51
CA SER A 170 23.14 -8.02 -23.88
C SER A 170 24.22 -9.00 -23.43
N MET A 171 24.13 -9.51 -22.19
CA MET A 171 25.10 -10.48 -21.68
C MET A 171 25.07 -11.79 -22.47
N ILE A 172 23.89 -12.35 -22.76
CA ILE A 172 23.77 -13.63 -23.47
C ILE A 172 24.20 -13.48 -24.92
N SER A 173 23.78 -12.39 -25.58
CA SER A 173 24.20 -12.08 -26.94
C SER A 173 25.72 -11.96 -27.02
N ILE A 174 26.34 -11.07 -26.24
CA ILE A 174 27.79 -10.80 -26.33
C ILE A 174 28.63 -12.00 -25.87
N SER A 175 28.29 -12.64 -24.75
CA SER A 175 29.05 -13.79 -24.24
C SER A 175 28.84 -15.03 -25.10
N GLY A 176 27.68 -15.14 -25.76
CA GLY A 176 27.34 -16.28 -26.60
C GLY A 176 28.18 -16.40 -27.86
N TYR A 177 28.74 -15.31 -28.35
CA TYR A 177 29.73 -15.33 -29.43
C TYR A 177 31.05 -16.02 -29.03
N ARG A 178 31.36 -16.08 -27.72
CA ARG A 178 32.67 -16.56 -27.22
C ARG A 178 32.62 -17.91 -26.49
N VAL A 179 31.44 -18.46 -26.20
CA VAL A 179 31.31 -19.62 -25.30
C VAL A 179 30.43 -20.71 -25.91
N ASP A 180 31.00 -21.89 -26.15
CA ASP A 180 30.33 -23.04 -26.77
C ASP A 180 29.23 -23.68 -25.87
N LYS A 181 29.25 -23.46 -24.55
CA LYS A 181 28.30 -24.05 -23.56
C LYS A 181 27.26 -23.04 -23.04
N LEU A 182 26.69 -22.24 -23.94
CA LEU A 182 25.67 -21.22 -23.65
C LEU A 182 24.46 -21.74 -22.89
N LEU A 183 23.89 -22.86 -23.32
CA LEU A 183 22.62 -23.37 -22.78
C LEU A 183 22.80 -23.81 -21.33
N GLN A 184 23.95 -24.43 -21.01
CA GLN A 184 24.33 -24.78 -19.65
C GLN A 184 24.53 -23.53 -18.77
N MET A 185 25.22 -22.51 -19.27
CA MET A 185 25.43 -21.24 -18.55
C MET A 185 24.10 -20.49 -18.29
N ALA A 186 23.24 -20.41 -19.30
CA ALA A 186 21.93 -19.78 -19.20
C ALA A 186 21.03 -20.53 -18.20
N HIS A 187 21.03 -21.86 -18.24
CA HIS A 187 20.28 -22.69 -17.29
C HIS A 187 20.78 -22.49 -15.86
N GLN A 188 22.10 -22.57 -15.61
CA GLN A 188 22.67 -22.33 -14.27
C GLN A 188 22.32 -20.93 -13.75
N ARG A 189 22.37 -19.90 -14.60
CA ARG A 189 21.99 -18.54 -14.22
C ARG A 189 20.49 -18.41 -13.90
N LEU A 190 19.63 -19.00 -14.72
CA LEU A 190 18.19 -18.98 -14.46
C LEU A 190 17.86 -19.71 -13.15
N SER A 191 18.41 -20.91 -12.95
CA SER A 191 18.20 -21.71 -11.75
C SER A 191 18.70 -21.01 -10.49
N THR A 192 19.88 -20.38 -10.50
CA THR A 192 20.40 -19.61 -9.36
C THR A 192 19.57 -18.35 -9.06
N ILE A 193 19.05 -17.67 -10.08
CA ILE A 193 18.10 -16.56 -9.92
C ILE A 193 16.79 -17.05 -9.31
N LEU A 194 16.26 -18.19 -9.76
CA LEU A 194 15.04 -18.79 -9.21
C LEU A 194 15.22 -19.19 -7.75
N ILE A 195 16.35 -19.81 -7.40
CA ILE A 195 16.67 -20.17 -6.00
C ILE A 195 16.74 -18.91 -5.14
N GLY A 196 17.53 -17.90 -5.54
CA GLY A 196 17.62 -16.65 -4.79
C GLY A 196 16.28 -15.95 -4.64
N GLY A 197 15.49 -15.86 -5.71
CA GLY A 197 14.15 -15.29 -5.70
C GLY A 197 13.19 -16.07 -4.80
N ALA A 198 13.18 -17.40 -4.87
CA ALA A 198 12.36 -18.25 -4.01
C ALA A 198 12.72 -18.05 -2.53
N THR A 199 14.01 -18.00 -2.19
CA THR A 199 14.45 -17.71 -0.82
C THR A 199 13.96 -16.35 -0.35
N CYS A 200 14.03 -15.29 -1.18
CA CYS A 200 13.47 -13.99 -0.83
C CYS A 200 11.98 -14.07 -0.52
N ILE A 201 11.22 -14.72 -1.40
CA ILE A 201 9.77 -14.83 -1.27
C ILE A 201 9.40 -15.59 0.01
N ILE A 202 10.01 -16.75 0.23
CA ILE A 202 9.77 -17.58 1.42
C ILE A 202 10.08 -16.79 2.69
N VAL A 203 11.28 -16.19 2.79
CA VAL A 203 11.67 -15.43 3.99
C VAL A 203 10.76 -14.21 4.19
N SER A 204 10.36 -13.51 3.11
CA SER A 204 9.48 -12.34 3.21
C SER A 204 8.08 -12.67 3.74
N ILE A 205 7.54 -13.84 3.37
CA ILE A 205 6.19 -14.31 3.76
C ILE A 205 6.23 -14.96 5.15
N CYS A 206 7.20 -15.84 5.42
CA CYS A 206 7.24 -16.65 6.63
C CYS A 206 7.75 -15.90 7.86
N VAL A 207 8.66 -14.92 7.68
CA VAL A 207 9.23 -14.17 8.80
C VAL A 207 8.50 -12.83 8.92
N CYS A 208 7.58 -12.69 9.86
CA CYS A 208 6.88 -11.44 10.22
C CYS A 208 6.46 -10.58 9.00
N PRO A 209 5.53 -11.04 8.14
CA PRO A 209 5.27 -10.44 6.84
C PRO A 209 4.83 -8.96 6.96
N VAL A 210 5.30 -8.14 6.02
CA VAL A 210 4.91 -6.73 5.89
C VAL A 210 4.10 -6.57 4.61
N TRP A 211 2.83 -6.23 4.75
CA TRP A 211 1.86 -6.17 3.66
C TRP A 211 1.61 -4.72 3.22
N ALA A 212 1.93 -4.41 1.97
CA ALA A 212 1.66 -3.11 1.36
C ALA A 212 0.16 -2.83 1.27
N GLY A 213 -0.68 -3.86 1.07
CA GLY A 213 -2.13 -3.70 1.06
C GLY A 213 -2.68 -3.22 2.41
N GLN A 214 -2.16 -3.74 3.52
CA GLN A 214 -2.54 -3.30 4.87
C GLN A 214 -2.05 -1.87 5.13
N ASP A 215 -0.84 -1.52 4.71
CA ASP A 215 -0.30 -0.16 4.84
C ASP A 215 -1.13 0.84 4.01
N LEU A 216 -1.54 0.49 2.79
CA LEU A 216 -2.44 1.32 1.96
C LEU A 216 -3.79 1.54 2.62
N HIS A 217 -4.36 0.47 3.18
CA HIS A 217 -5.65 0.51 3.87
C HIS A 217 -5.60 1.44 5.09
N ASN A 218 -4.57 1.27 5.93
CA ASN A 218 -4.34 2.12 7.10
C ASN A 218 -4.07 3.58 6.72
N LEU A 219 -3.28 3.80 5.66
CA LEU A 219 -2.98 5.13 5.13
C LEU A 219 -4.25 5.83 4.62
N THR A 220 -5.10 5.10 3.89
CA THR A 220 -6.36 5.65 3.35
C THR A 220 -7.27 6.10 4.48
N ALA A 221 -7.48 5.26 5.49
CA ALA A 221 -8.28 5.62 6.66
C ALA A 221 -7.66 6.78 7.45
N SER A 222 -6.33 6.78 7.64
CA SER A 222 -5.63 7.85 8.35
C SER A 222 -5.70 9.19 7.60
N ASN A 223 -5.64 9.17 6.27
CA ASN A 223 -5.74 10.39 5.47
C ASN A 223 -7.14 10.99 5.59
N ILE A 224 -8.21 10.18 5.50
CA ILE A 224 -9.58 10.63 5.71
C ILE A 224 -9.77 11.18 7.14
N ASP A 225 -9.22 10.49 8.15
CA ASP A 225 -9.29 10.91 9.56
C ASP A 225 -8.61 12.27 9.81
N LYS A 226 -7.51 12.58 9.10
CA LYS A 226 -6.85 13.90 9.17
C LYS A 226 -7.71 15.02 8.58
N LEU A 227 -8.45 14.74 7.52
CA LEU A 227 -9.40 15.70 6.94
C LEU A 227 -10.58 15.92 7.90
N ALA A 228 -11.07 14.84 8.52
CA ALA A 228 -12.12 14.91 9.54
C ALA A 228 -11.73 15.82 10.70
N ASN A 229 -10.54 15.60 11.29
CA ASN A 229 -10.05 16.38 12.43
C ASN A 229 -9.93 17.88 12.10
N TYR A 230 -9.55 18.24 10.87
CA TYR A 230 -9.53 19.64 10.44
C TYR A 230 -10.94 20.25 10.43
N LEU A 231 -11.90 19.56 9.82
CA LEU A 231 -13.26 20.08 9.64
C LEU A 231 -14.07 20.11 10.94
N GLU A 232 -13.86 19.17 11.86
CA GLU A 232 -14.47 19.23 13.19
C GLU A 232 -13.97 20.44 13.99
N GLY A 233 -12.67 20.76 13.91
CA GLY A 233 -12.08 21.91 14.61
C GLY A 233 -12.20 23.25 13.87
N PHE A 234 -12.70 23.27 12.63
CA PHE A 234 -12.77 24.48 11.81
C PHE A 234 -13.67 25.55 12.44
N GLY A 235 -14.91 25.18 12.83
CA GLY A 235 -15.91 26.12 13.32
C GLY A 235 -15.43 26.90 14.54
N ASP A 236 -14.80 26.21 15.48
CA ASP A 236 -14.24 26.81 16.70
C ASP A 236 -13.09 27.77 16.40
N THR A 237 -12.31 27.53 15.34
CA THR A 237 -11.16 28.37 14.99
C THR A 237 -11.51 29.59 14.14
N TYR A 238 -12.48 29.47 13.23
CA TYR A 238 -12.82 30.55 12.29
C TYR A 238 -13.81 31.56 12.90
N PHE A 239 -14.76 31.09 13.71
CA PHE A 239 -15.80 31.95 14.31
C PHE A 239 -15.52 32.34 15.76
N GLN A 240 -14.29 32.15 16.24
CA GLN A 240 -13.89 32.50 17.61
C GLN A 240 -13.91 34.02 17.84
N THR A 241 -14.78 34.47 18.74
CA THR A 241 -14.65 35.76 19.44
C THR A 241 -13.45 35.70 20.38
N ALA A 242 -12.60 36.74 20.40
CA ALA A 242 -11.33 36.74 21.13
C ALA A 242 -11.48 36.26 22.60
N PRO A 243 -10.60 35.37 23.10
CA PRO A 243 -10.59 35.00 24.51
C PRO A 243 -10.07 36.18 25.34
N GLU A 244 -10.83 36.58 26.36
CA GLU A 244 -10.46 37.65 27.29
C GLU A 244 -9.30 37.30 28.24
N ASP A 245 -8.83 36.04 28.29
CA ASP A 245 -7.80 35.62 29.24
C ASP A 245 -6.50 35.13 28.60
N LYS A 246 -5.39 35.79 28.99
CA LYS A 246 -4.03 35.61 28.45
C LYS A 246 -3.28 34.39 29.00
N ASP A 247 -3.86 33.62 29.92
CA ASP A 247 -3.18 32.49 30.58
C ASP A 247 -3.32 31.14 29.85
N CYS A 248 -4.16 31.04 28.81
CA CYS A 248 -4.42 29.79 28.06
C CYS A 248 -3.48 29.56 26.85
N VAL A 249 -2.49 30.44 26.64
CA VAL A 249 -1.77 30.54 25.34
C VAL A 249 -0.81 29.36 25.07
N ASN A 250 -0.37 28.63 26.09
CA ASN A 250 0.56 27.51 25.91
C ASN A 250 -0.13 26.17 25.58
N ASP A 251 -1.36 25.93 26.04
CA ASP A 251 -2.11 24.70 25.72
C ASP A 251 -2.69 24.75 24.30
N ILE A 252 -3.12 25.92 23.82
CA ILE A 252 -3.66 26.14 22.47
C ILE A 252 -2.60 25.87 21.36
N LYS A 253 -1.31 26.09 21.65
CA LYS A 253 -0.22 25.85 20.67
C LYS A 253 -0.05 24.38 20.31
N ASN A 254 -0.35 23.46 21.22
CA ASN A 254 -0.31 22.02 20.96
C ASN A 254 -1.57 21.56 20.20
N ASP A 255 -2.69 22.24 20.44
CA ASP A 255 -3.99 21.95 19.84
C ASP A 255 -4.03 22.30 18.35
N LYS A 256 -3.37 23.38 17.91
CA LYS A 256 -3.29 23.76 16.47
C LYS A 256 -2.55 22.78 15.55
N SER A 257 -2.03 21.66 16.06
CA SER A 257 -1.36 20.64 15.23
C SER A 257 -2.32 19.93 14.26
N PHE A 258 -3.62 19.79 14.61
CA PHE A 258 -4.62 19.23 13.69
C PHE A 258 -4.84 20.13 12.46
N LEU A 259 -4.67 21.45 12.61
CA LEU A 259 -4.81 22.43 11.51
C LEU A 259 -3.79 22.22 10.40
N GLN A 260 -2.73 21.43 10.61
CA GLN A 260 -1.76 21.08 9.58
C GLN A 260 -1.77 19.60 9.20
N GLY A 261 -2.59 18.78 9.86
CA GLY A 261 -2.63 17.34 9.64
C GLY A 261 -2.94 16.96 8.19
N TYR A 262 -3.84 17.70 7.56
CA TYR A 262 -4.26 17.49 6.16
C TYR A 262 -3.11 17.71 5.15
N LYS A 263 -2.08 18.50 5.47
CA LYS A 263 -0.95 18.78 4.55
C LYS A 263 -0.19 17.51 4.17
N SER A 264 -0.16 16.53 5.06
CA SER A 264 0.44 15.22 4.77
C SER A 264 -0.34 14.43 3.70
N VAL A 265 -1.63 14.73 3.51
CA VAL A 265 -2.49 14.13 2.48
C VAL A 265 -2.15 14.72 1.10
N LEU A 266 -1.85 16.01 0.99
CA LEU A 266 -1.53 16.66 -0.28
C LEU A 266 -0.38 15.96 -1.04
N ASN A 267 0.62 15.48 -0.32
CA ASN A 267 1.82 14.85 -0.87
C ASN A 267 1.79 13.31 -0.86
N SER A 268 0.65 12.68 -0.58
CA SER A 268 0.58 11.22 -0.40
C SER A 268 0.53 10.41 -1.71
N LYS A 269 0.28 11.04 -2.86
CA LYS A 269 0.01 10.37 -4.16
C LYS A 269 1.03 9.28 -4.51
N ALA A 270 2.33 9.60 -4.45
CA ALA A 270 3.39 8.66 -4.83
C ALA A 270 3.45 7.44 -3.91
N ASN A 271 3.16 7.63 -2.62
CA ASN A 271 3.11 6.55 -1.65
C ASN A 271 1.88 5.66 -1.85
N GLU A 272 0.71 6.25 -2.11
CA GLU A 272 -0.53 5.54 -2.39
C GLU A 272 -0.43 4.67 -3.66
N GLU A 273 0.12 5.25 -4.73
CA GLU A 273 0.32 4.55 -6.01
C GLU A 273 1.33 3.40 -5.88
N SER A 274 2.42 3.60 -5.13
CA SER A 274 3.42 2.55 -4.91
C SER A 274 2.86 1.39 -4.09
N LEU A 275 2.19 1.68 -2.96
CA LEU A 275 1.55 0.67 -2.13
C LEU A 275 0.47 -0.11 -2.88
N ALA A 276 -0.37 0.56 -3.67
CA ALA A 276 -1.40 -0.09 -4.48
C ALA A 276 -0.81 -0.98 -5.58
N ASN A 277 0.33 -0.60 -6.16
CA ASN A 277 1.04 -1.44 -7.12
C ASN A 277 1.63 -2.68 -6.45
N PHE A 278 2.22 -2.55 -5.26
CA PHE A 278 2.75 -3.69 -4.51
C PHE A 278 1.65 -4.63 -4.01
N ALA A 279 0.55 -4.08 -3.49
CA ALA A 279 -0.58 -4.85 -2.96
C ALA A 279 -1.24 -5.78 -4.00
N ARG A 280 -1.13 -5.46 -5.30
CA ARG A 280 -1.63 -6.33 -6.38
C ARG A 280 -0.84 -7.61 -6.58
N TRP A 281 0.43 -7.63 -6.16
CA TRP A 281 1.25 -8.83 -6.21
C TRP A 281 1.02 -9.72 -4.99
N GLU A 282 0.40 -9.21 -3.93
CA GLU A 282 0.26 -9.96 -2.69
C GLU A 282 -0.74 -11.12 -2.85
N PRO A 283 -0.44 -12.31 -2.28
CA PRO A 283 -1.45 -13.33 -2.08
C PRO A 283 -2.56 -12.81 -1.14
N GLY A 284 -3.68 -13.52 -1.06
CA GLY A 284 -4.70 -13.21 -0.05
C GLY A 284 -4.09 -13.30 1.36
N HIS A 285 -4.31 -12.29 2.20
CA HIS A 285 -3.77 -12.21 3.56
C HIS A 285 -4.72 -11.49 4.51
N GLY A 286 -4.74 -11.92 5.77
CA GLY A 286 -5.60 -11.32 6.80
C GLY A 286 -7.07 -11.26 6.38
N ARG A 287 -7.61 -10.04 6.24
CA ARG A 287 -8.98 -9.78 5.76
C ARG A 287 -9.04 -9.38 4.29
N PHE A 288 -7.91 -9.32 3.61
CA PHE A 288 -7.83 -8.98 2.19
C PHE A 288 -7.83 -10.27 1.36
N LEU A 289 -8.93 -10.47 0.65
CA LEU A 289 -9.06 -11.59 -0.29
C LEU A 289 -8.12 -11.43 -1.49
N PHE A 290 -7.85 -12.54 -2.17
CA PHE A 290 -7.13 -12.51 -3.44
C PHE A 290 -7.87 -11.62 -4.45
N ARG A 291 -7.14 -10.78 -5.19
CA ARG A 291 -7.70 -9.76 -6.10
C ARG A 291 -8.60 -8.71 -5.43
N HIS A 292 -8.26 -8.32 -4.19
CA HIS A 292 -8.89 -7.19 -3.50
C HIS A 292 -8.96 -5.91 -4.36
N PRO A 293 -10.02 -5.07 -4.26
CA PRO A 293 -10.24 -3.90 -5.11
C PRO A 293 -9.31 -2.71 -4.82
N TRP A 294 -7.98 -2.89 -4.93
CA TRP A 294 -6.98 -1.84 -4.68
C TRP A 294 -7.12 -0.59 -5.56
N LYS A 295 -7.79 -0.70 -6.72
CA LYS A 295 -8.12 0.47 -7.56
C LYS A 295 -9.04 1.46 -6.84
N GLN A 296 -9.96 0.94 -6.02
CA GLN A 296 -10.92 1.76 -5.32
C GLN A 296 -10.27 2.60 -4.21
N TYR A 297 -9.23 2.07 -3.56
CA TYR A 297 -8.41 2.85 -2.63
C TYR A 297 -7.74 4.05 -3.31
N LEU A 298 -7.25 3.89 -4.55
CA LEU A 298 -6.68 5.00 -5.31
C LEU A 298 -7.72 6.06 -5.70
N LYS A 299 -8.96 5.64 -5.99
CA LYS A 299 -10.08 6.56 -6.26
C LYS A 299 -10.42 7.37 -5.01
N ILE A 300 -10.59 6.70 -3.86
CA ILE A 300 -10.83 7.34 -2.56
C ILE A 300 -9.69 8.29 -2.22
N ALA A 301 -8.44 7.86 -2.40
CA ALA A 301 -7.28 8.69 -2.10
C ALA A 301 -7.16 9.92 -3.01
N ALA A 302 -7.54 9.81 -4.29
CA ALA A 302 -7.61 10.96 -5.19
C ALA A 302 -8.65 11.99 -4.73
N LEU A 303 -9.83 11.53 -4.31
CA LEU A 303 -10.88 12.39 -3.75
C LEU A 303 -10.46 13.00 -2.41
N ALA A 304 -9.81 12.23 -1.52
CA ALA A 304 -9.27 12.74 -0.26
C ALA A 304 -8.22 13.83 -0.51
N ARG A 305 -7.36 13.70 -1.53
CA ARG A 305 -6.43 14.75 -1.94
C ARG A 305 -7.14 15.99 -2.50
N GLN A 306 -8.21 15.80 -3.28
CA GLN A 306 -9.05 16.92 -3.74
C GLN A 306 -9.65 17.68 -2.55
N CYS A 307 -10.23 16.96 -1.59
CA CYS A 307 -10.75 17.54 -0.35
C CYS A 307 -9.64 18.27 0.44
N ALA A 308 -8.43 17.72 0.49
CA ALA A 308 -7.29 18.36 1.13
C ALA A 308 -6.88 19.68 0.45
N TYR A 309 -6.99 19.78 -0.88
CA TYR A 309 -6.76 21.03 -1.60
C TYR A 309 -7.83 22.08 -1.30
N LEU A 310 -9.10 21.68 -1.21
CA LEU A 310 -10.18 22.57 -0.80
C LEU A 310 -9.98 23.05 0.64
N ILE A 311 -9.54 22.17 1.54
CA ILE A 311 -9.17 22.53 2.91
C ILE A 311 -7.97 23.48 2.96
N GLU A 312 -6.94 23.31 2.11
CA GLU A 312 -5.83 24.29 2.02
C GLU A 312 -6.33 25.67 1.58
N ALA A 313 -7.22 25.71 0.58
CA ALA A 313 -7.84 26.95 0.12
C ALA A 313 -8.64 27.62 1.25
N LEU A 314 -9.48 26.84 1.94
CA LEU A 314 -10.25 27.29 3.11
C LEU A 314 -9.32 27.85 4.20
N ASN A 315 -8.28 27.11 4.57
CA ASN A 315 -7.32 27.51 5.60
C ASN A 315 -6.57 28.81 5.23
N SER A 316 -6.27 29.00 3.95
CA SER A 316 -5.59 30.21 3.46
C SER A 316 -6.48 31.46 3.58
N GLN A 317 -7.79 31.32 3.33
CA GLN A 317 -8.77 32.41 3.45
C GLN A 317 -9.01 32.77 4.92
N CYS A 318 -9.08 31.78 5.82
CA CYS A 318 -9.22 32.00 7.26
C CYS A 318 -8.00 32.66 7.91
N SER A 319 -6.81 32.53 7.30
CA SER A 319 -5.59 33.17 7.78
C SER A 319 -5.43 34.61 7.30
N SER A 320 -6.34 35.11 6.45
CA SER A 320 -6.32 36.50 5.97
C SER A 320 -7.13 37.40 6.90
N ASP A 321 -6.54 38.51 7.35
CA ASP A 321 -7.14 39.49 8.29
C ASP A 321 -8.30 40.31 7.68
N ILE A 322 -8.97 39.80 6.64
CA ILE A 322 -10.05 40.52 5.96
C ILE A 322 -11.36 40.28 6.73
N GLN A 323 -11.67 41.20 7.64
CA GLN A 323 -12.93 41.23 8.38
C GLN A 323 -14.09 41.53 7.43
N ALA A 324 -14.93 40.53 7.19
CA ALA A 324 -16.25 40.72 6.60
C ALA A 324 -17.16 41.48 7.59
N PRO A 325 -18.23 42.15 7.10
CA PRO A 325 -19.22 42.76 7.97
C PRO A 325 -19.77 41.75 9.00
N PRO A 326 -19.96 42.16 10.27
CA PRO A 326 -20.43 41.26 11.33
C PRO A 326 -21.81 40.68 11.02
N ASP A 327 -22.69 41.45 10.39
CA ASP A 327 -24.04 41.03 10.00
C ASP A 327 -23.99 39.85 9.01
N PHE A 328 -23.17 39.95 7.97
CA PHE A 328 -22.98 38.87 6.99
C PHE A 328 -22.30 37.64 7.60
N THR A 329 -21.32 37.86 8.48
CA THR A 329 -20.63 36.76 9.18
C THR A 329 -21.61 35.98 10.05
N SER A 330 -22.47 36.68 10.80
CA SER A 330 -23.49 36.06 11.63
C SER A 330 -24.52 35.26 10.83
N LEU A 331 -24.89 35.73 9.63
CA LEU A 331 -25.82 35.07 8.72
C LEU A 331 -25.30 33.70 8.27
N ILE A 332 -24.03 33.61 7.88
CA ILE A 332 -23.45 32.37 7.36
C ILE A 332 -22.91 31.44 8.46
N GLN A 333 -22.66 31.98 9.66
CA GLN A 333 -21.94 31.30 10.73
C GLN A 333 -22.57 29.96 11.13
N GLU A 334 -23.86 29.94 11.45
CA GLU A 334 -24.54 28.73 11.93
C GLU A 334 -24.46 27.61 10.87
N SER A 335 -24.76 27.94 9.62
CA SER A 335 -24.74 26.96 8.53
C SER A 335 -23.32 26.48 8.22
N CYS A 336 -22.32 27.36 8.24
CA CYS A 336 -20.92 27.00 8.04
C CYS A 336 -20.38 26.08 9.15
N ILE A 337 -20.69 26.37 10.42
CA ILE A 337 -20.31 25.52 11.56
C ILE A 337 -20.98 24.14 11.42
N LYS A 338 -22.28 24.11 11.12
CA LYS A 338 -23.03 22.87 10.94
C LYS A 338 -22.50 22.04 9.78
N MET A 339 -22.26 22.64 8.61
CA MET A 339 -21.66 21.97 7.46
C MET A 339 -20.30 21.37 7.80
N SER A 340 -19.40 22.16 8.40
CA SER A 340 -18.05 21.70 8.72
C SER A 340 -18.07 20.56 9.74
N SER A 341 -18.87 20.69 10.80
CA SER A 341 -19.02 19.66 11.85
C SER A 341 -19.59 18.35 11.30
N GLU A 342 -20.70 18.41 10.56
CA GLU A 342 -21.33 17.20 9.99
C GLU A 342 -20.46 16.54 8.91
N THR A 343 -19.73 17.33 8.13
CA THR A 343 -18.76 16.82 7.15
C THR A 343 -17.56 16.15 7.85
N GLY A 344 -17.08 16.75 8.94
CA GLY A 344 -16.05 16.17 9.80
C GLY A 344 -16.48 14.81 10.36
N LYS A 345 -17.66 14.76 10.99
CA LYS A 345 -18.25 13.51 11.53
C LYS A 345 -18.44 12.45 10.45
N THR A 346 -18.88 12.85 9.25
CA THR A 346 -18.98 11.96 8.08
C THR A 346 -17.64 11.30 7.79
N LEU A 347 -16.59 12.09 7.58
CA LEU A 347 -15.25 11.57 7.28
C LEU A 347 -14.71 10.71 8.43
N LYS A 348 -14.96 11.09 9.68
CA LYS A 348 -14.59 10.31 10.88
C LYS A 348 -15.24 8.93 10.89
N SER A 349 -16.54 8.88 10.58
CA SER A 349 -17.34 7.67 10.46
C SER A 349 -16.87 6.79 9.31
N LEU A 350 -16.55 7.38 8.14
CA LEU A 350 -15.97 6.68 6.99
C LEU A 350 -14.58 6.10 7.31
N ALA A 351 -13.69 6.88 7.92
CA ALA A 351 -12.35 6.43 8.31
C ALA A 351 -12.41 5.24 9.28
N THR A 352 -13.33 5.31 10.25
CA THR A 352 -13.58 4.23 11.22
C THR A 352 -14.13 2.98 10.52
N SER A 353 -15.07 3.16 9.59
CA SER A 353 -15.67 2.07 8.80
C SER A 353 -14.64 1.36 7.93
N ILE A 354 -13.74 2.12 7.27
CA ILE A 354 -12.61 1.58 6.52
C ILE A 354 -11.71 0.78 7.48
N LYS A 355 -11.19 1.39 8.55
CA LYS A 355 -10.31 0.72 9.54
C LYS A 355 -10.90 -0.59 10.06
N ALA A 356 -12.21 -0.61 10.32
CA ALA A 356 -12.90 -1.78 10.85
C ALA A 356 -13.31 -2.80 9.76
N MET A 357 -13.27 -2.42 8.48
CA MET A 357 -13.87 -3.13 7.34
C MET A 357 -15.35 -3.47 7.57
N LYS A 358 -16.10 -2.44 7.98
CA LYS A 358 -17.55 -2.49 8.25
C LYS A 358 -18.29 -1.56 7.30
N HIS A 359 -19.55 -1.87 6.99
CA HIS A 359 -20.37 -1.00 6.17
C HIS A 359 -20.50 0.41 6.76
N PRO A 360 -20.36 1.47 5.93
CA PRO A 360 -20.34 2.87 6.38
C PRO A 360 -21.74 3.45 6.65
N ASN A 361 -22.69 2.66 7.17
CA ASN A 361 -24.07 3.09 7.39
C ASN A 361 -24.17 4.26 8.39
N SER A 362 -23.26 4.34 9.35
CA SER A 362 -23.20 5.45 10.31
C SER A 362 -22.75 6.77 9.70
N ALA A 363 -22.35 6.81 8.43
CA ALA A 363 -21.96 8.05 7.75
C ALA A 363 -23.14 8.69 7.00
N THR A 364 -24.19 7.93 6.66
CA THR A 364 -25.27 8.40 5.78
C THR A 364 -26.06 9.56 6.37
N GLU A 365 -26.38 9.49 7.67
CA GLU A 365 -27.09 10.55 8.39
C GLU A 365 -26.32 11.88 8.36
N HIS A 366 -25.02 11.85 8.65
CA HIS A 366 -24.16 13.04 8.62
C HIS A 366 -23.98 13.62 7.21
N VAL A 367 -24.00 12.77 6.17
CA VAL A 367 -24.02 13.23 4.76
C VAL A 367 -25.31 13.99 4.46
N GLU A 368 -26.46 13.49 4.89
CA GLU A 368 -27.75 14.17 4.66
C GLU A 368 -27.84 15.49 5.45
N ASN A 369 -27.35 15.50 6.69
CA ASN A 369 -27.31 16.70 7.52
C ASN A 369 -26.41 17.80 6.92
N SER A 370 -25.22 17.44 6.43
CA SER A 370 -24.30 18.40 5.80
C SER A 370 -24.85 18.98 4.49
N LYS A 371 -25.52 18.15 3.67
CA LYS A 371 -26.26 18.60 2.47
C LYS A 371 -27.40 19.56 2.80
N THR A 372 -28.14 19.27 3.87
CA THR A 372 -29.24 20.12 4.31
C THR A 372 -28.71 21.48 4.74
N ALA A 373 -27.64 21.50 5.56
CA ALA A 373 -26.97 22.74 5.95
C ALA A 373 -26.43 23.55 4.76
N ALA A 374 -25.92 22.89 3.71
CA ALA A 374 -25.49 23.57 2.48
C ALA A 374 -26.66 24.22 1.72
N LYS A 375 -27.84 23.57 1.69
CA LYS A 375 -29.06 24.13 1.10
C LYS A 375 -29.63 25.28 1.93
N ASP A 376 -29.59 25.16 3.25
CA ASP A 376 -30.03 26.22 4.18
C ASP A 376 -29.17 27.47 3.97
N LEU A 377 -27.85 27.32 3.90
CA LEU A 377 -26.91 28.41 3.60
C LEU A 377 -27.21 29.07 2.26
N LYS A 378 -27.41 28.26 1.20
CA LYS A 378 -27.74 28.78 -0.13
C LYS A 378 -29.02 29.61 -0.11
N SER A 379 -30.06 29.11 0.58
CA SER A 379 -31.34 29.79 0.70
C SER A 379 -31.22 31.10 1.50
N ALA A 380 -30.42 31.11 2.56
CA ALA A 380 -30.14 32.31 3.35
C ALA A 380 -29.37 33.37 2.55
N LEU A 381 -28.39 32.95 1.73
CA LEU A 381 -27.66 33.83 0.81
C LEU A 381 -28.56 34.43 -0.27
N GLU A 382 -29.47 33.63 -0.86
CA GLU A 382 -30.44 34.12 -1.85
C GLU A 382 -31.42 35.13 -1.24
N ALA A 383 -31.81 34.94 0.02
CA ALA A 383 -32.67 35.88 0.74
C ALA A 383 -31.93 37.20 1.08
N ALA A 384 -30.65 37.13 1.45
CA ALA A 384 -29.84 38.30 1.81
C ALA A 384 -29.31 39.09 0.61
N ALA A 385 -29.16 38.46 -0.57
CA ALA A 385 -28.75 39.12 -1.81
C ALA A 385 -29.78 40.15 -2.34
N ILE A 386 -30.93 40.27 -1.67
CA ILE A 386 -32.00 41.24 -1.97
C ILE A 386 -31.74 42.60 -1.28
N GLU A 387 -30.80 42.68 -0.33
CA GLU A 387 -30.41 43.91 0.37
C GLU A 387 -29.04 44.43 -0.13
N ASP A 388 -28.90 45.76 -0.28
CA ASP A 388 -27.71 46.47 -0.81
C ASP A 388 -26.45 46.21 0.04
N LEU A 389 -25.77 45.08 -0.18
CA LEU A 389 -24.53 44.72 0.48
C LEU A 389 -23.31 45.11 -0.38
N ASP A 390 -22.28 45.68 0.25
CA ASP A 390 -20.99 45.96 -0.41
C ASP A 390 -20.31 44.64 -0.81
N LEU A 391 -20.50 44.27 -2.08
CA LEU A 391 -19.99 43.06 -2.71
C LEU A 391 -18.50 42.82 -2.43
N LEU A 392 -17.69 43.87 -2.29
CA LEU A 392 -16.25 43.76 -2.09
C LEU A 392 -15.87 43.39 -0.65
N ALA A 393 -16.68 43.81 0.33
CA ALA A 393 -16.48 43.52 1.75
C ALA A 393 -16.85 42.06 2.13
N ILE A 394 -17.61 41.38 1.28
CA ILE A 394 -18.19 40.05 1.57
C ILE A 394 -17.44 38.91 0.87
N ILE A 395 -16.59 39.23 -0.11
CA ILE A 395 -15.90 38.25 -0.96
C ILE A 395 -15.22 37.15 -0.14
N SER A 396 -14.50 37.50 0.94
CA SER A 396 -13.79 36.54 1.78
C SER A 396 -14.75 35.54 2.44
N ALA A 397 -15.79 36.05 3.13
CA ALA A 397 -16.77 35.23 3.83
C ALA A 397 -17.64 34.39 2.86
N ALA A 398 -18.01 34.95 1.71
CA ALA A 398 -18.70 34.22 0.65
C ALA A 398 -17.81 33.13 0.03
N THR A 399 -16.51 33.38 -0.12
CA THR A 399 -15.55 32.37 -0.61
C THR A 399 -15.39 31.24 0.39
N VAL A 400 -15.36 31.53 1.70
CA VAL A 400 -15.35 30.51 2.77
C VAL A 400 -16.61 29.64 2.70
N ALA A 401 -17.79 30.27 2.63
CA ALA A 401 -19.07 29.58 2.47
C ALA A 401 -19.09 28.69 1.22
N SER A 402 -18.70 29.21 0.06
CA SER A 402 -18.64 28.47 -1.19
C SER A 402 -17.66 27.30 -1.13
N THR A 403 -16.48 27.51 -0.55
CA THR A 403 -15.47 26.45 -0.40
C THR A 403 -15.97 25.33 0.51
N LEU A 404 -16.70 25.66 1.58
CA LEU A 404 -17.33 24.64 2.44
C LEU A 404 -18.40 23.83 1.70
N VAL A 405 -19.21 24.47 0.85
CA VAL A 405 -20.17 23.75 -0.01
C VAL A 405 -19.46 22.79 -0.96
N GLU A 406 -18.36 23.22 -1.59
CA GLU A 406 -17.55 22.33 -2.43
C GLU A 406 -16.93 21.16 -1.64
N ILE A 407 -16.54 21.39 -0.39
CA ILE A 407 -16.06 20.34 0.50
C ILE A 407 -17.17 19.33 0.80
N VAL A 408 -18.40 19.78 1.09
CA VAL A 408 -19.56 18.88 1.30
C VAL A 408 -19.77 17.97 0.09
N GLU A 409 -19.78 18.53 -1.13
CA GLU A 409 -19.88 17.73 -2.36
C GLU A 409 -18.71 16.76 -2.56
N CYS A 410 -17.50 17.17 -2.19
CA CYS A 410 -16.32 16.30 -2.26
C CYS A 410 -16.44 15.12 -1.28
N VAL A 411 -16.90 15.37 -0.06
CA VAL A 411 -17.09 14.34 0.97
C VAL A 411 -18.22 13.39 0.62
N GLU A 412 -19.29 13.85 -0.02
CA GLU A 412 -20.31 12.98 -0.61
C GLU A 412 -19.68 11.98 -1.60
N LYS A 413 -18.86 12.46 -2.55
CA LYS A 413 -18.17 11.59 -3.52
C LYS A 413 -17.21 10.60 -2.85
N ILE A 414 -16.58 11.01 -1.74
CA ILE A 414 -15.76 10.11 -0.91
C ILE A 414 -16.65 9.04 -0.29
N SER A 415 -17.79 9.42 0.31
CA SER A 415 -18.76 8.50 0.91
C SER A 415 -19.24 7.45 -0.09
N ASP A 416 -19.65 7.87 -1.30
CA ASP A 416 -20.07 6.97 -2.38
C ASP A 416 -18.96 5.99 -2.77
N SER A 417 -17.73 6.48 -2.87
CA SER A 417 -16.57 5.65 -3.22
C SER A 417 -16.22 4.65 -2.11
N VAL A 418 -16.46 5.00 -0.84
CA VAL A 418 -16.28 4.09 0.30
C VAL A 418 -17.42 3.07 0.38
N HIS A 419 -18.65 3.45 0.04
CA HIS A 419 -19.76 2.52 -0.12
C HIS A 419 -19.48 1.50 -1.23
N GLU A 420 -19.02 1.94 -2.40
CA GLU A 420 -18.59 1.08 -3.51
C GLU A 420 -17.46 0.13 -3.06
N LEU A 421 -16.44 0.65 -2.35
CA LEU A 421 -15.38 -0.18 -1.75
C LEU A 421 -15.97 -1.24 -0.83
N SER A 422 -16.89 -0.86 0.06
CA SER A 422 -17.48 -1.77 1.05
C SER A 422 -18.23 -2.93 0.39
N GLN A 423 -18.91 -2.67 -0.73
CA GLN A 423 -19.62 -3.68 -1.50
C GLN A 423 -18.63 -4.61 -2.23
N MET A 424 -17.65 -4.04 -2.94
CA MET A 424 -16.65 -4.82 -3.69
C MET A 424 -15.73 -5.65 -2.78
N ALA A 425 -15.45 -5.15 -1.58
CA ALA A 425 -14.58 -5.80 -0.61
C ALA A 425 -15.35 -6.68 0.40
N HIS A 426 -16.67 -6.82 0.26
CA HIS A 426 -17.53 -7.58 1.16
C HIS A 426 -17.35 -7.22 2.63
N PHE A 427 -17.38 -5.92 2.94
CA PHE A 427 -17.32 -5.44 4.32
C PHE A 427 -18.45 -6.05 5.16
N LYS A 428 -18.18 -6.29 6.44
CA LYS A 428 -19.17 -6.91 7.31
C LYS A 428 -20.34 -5.95 7.54
N LYS A 429 -21.56 -6.47 7.42
CA LYS A 429 -22.76 -5.78 7.91
C LYS A 429 -22.70 -5.75 9.42
N VAL A 430 -22.93 -4.57 10.01
CA VAL A 430 -23.13 -4.46 11.45
C VAL A 430 -24.55 -4.94 11.71
N GLU A 431 -24.71 -6.17 12.18
CA GLU A 431 -25.96 -6.58 12.81
C GLU A 431 -26.12 -5.71 14.07
N ALA A 432 -27.21 -4.96 14.14
CA ALA A 432 -27.57 -4.24 15.35
C ALA A 432 -27.81 -5.30 16.45
N THR A 433 -26.87 -5.40 17.39
CA THR A 433 -27.05 -6.19 18.61
C THR A 433 -28.21 -5.60 19.39
N VAL A 434 -29.39 -6.19 19.20
CA VAL A 434 -30.46 -6.19 20.19
C VAL A 434 -30.49 -7.62 20.72
N SER A 435 -30.11 -7.80 21.99
CA SER A 435 -30.27 -9.05 22.75
C SER A 435 -31.15 -8.73 23.95
N PRO A 436 -32.01 -9.66 24.40
CA PRO A 436 -31.49 -10.79 25.17
C PRO A 436 -31.97 -12.18 24.69
N GLU A 437 -31.06 -13.15 24.89
CA GLU A 437 -31.34 -14.55 25.24
C GLU A 437 -32.01 -15.48 24.21
N LYS A 438 -31.17 -16.26 23.50
CA LYS A 438 -31.35 -17.71 23.41
C LYS A 438 -30.00 -18.38 23.65
N ALA A 439 -29.92 -19.15 24.74
CA ALA A 439 -28.74 -19.92 25.14
C ALA A 439 -28.25 -20.82 24.00
N PRO A 440 -26.93 -21.08 23.90
CA PRO A 440 -26.42 -22.05 22.94
C PRO A 440 -26.88 -23.44 23.36
N GLN A 441 -27.69 -24.08 22.51
CA GLN A 441 -27.98 -25.52 22.63
C GLN A 441 -26.66 -26.28 22.48
N MET A 442 -26.04 -26.61 23.61
CA MET A 442 -25.09 -27.72 23.68
C MET A 442 -25.84 -28.98 23.29
N LEU A 443 -25.50 -29.56 22.14
CA LEU A 443 -25.85 -30.93 21.79
C LEU A 443 -25.10 -31.88 22.74
N LEU A 444 -25.64 -32.07 23.94
CA LEU A 444 -25.33 -33.21 24.77
C LEU A 444 -26.09 -34.42 24.18
N HIS A 445 -25.38 -35.26 23.42
CA HIS A 445 -25.87 -36.60 23.11
C HIS A 445 -26.01 -37.39 24.41
N ARG A 446 -27.24 -37.45 24.92
CA ARG A 446 -27.60 -38.32 26.04
C ARG A 446 -27.96 -39.70 25.48
N GLY A 447 -26.97 -40.59 25.37
CA GLY A 447 -27.22 -42.00 25.11
C GLY A 447 -27.86 -42.66 26.33
N THR A 448 -29.03 -43.28 26.16
CA THR A 448 -29.66 -44.12 27.19
C THR A 448 -29.31 -45.57 26.89
N VAL A 449 -28.59 -46.22 27.81
CA VAL A 449 -28.28 -47.65 27.74
C VAL A 449 -29.38 -48.41 28.49
N LYS A 450 -30.05 -49.36 27.81
CA LYS A 450 -30.80 -50.43 28.47
C LYS A 450 -29.88 -51.66 28.57
N PRO A 451 -29.67 -52.24 29.76
CA PRO A 451 -28.90 -53.47 29.86
C PRO A 451 -29.78 -54.64 29.41
N VAL A 452 -29.29 -55.42 28.45
CA VAL A 452 -29.82 -56.76 28.16
C VAL A 452 -28.94 -57.73 28.93
N LEU A 453 -29.53 -58.39 29.92
CA LEU A 453 -28.95 -59.55 30.60
C LEU A 453 -29.08 -60.74 29.65
N LEU A 454 -27.96 -61.34 29.25
CA LEU A 454 -27.92 -62.70 28.72
C LEU A 454 -26.75 -63.45 29.34
N ASP A 455 -27.09 -64.57 29.95
CA ASP A 455 -26.21 -65.58 30.54
C ASP A 455 -25.29 -66.21 29.49
N GLY A 456 -24.06 -66.54 29.91
CA GLY A 456 -23.23 -67.55 29.23
C GLY A 456 -21.78 -67.13 28.99
N ASP A 457 -20.87 -67.86 29.62
CA ASP A 457 -19.41 -67.82 29.43
C ASP A 457 -19.00 -67.79 27.95
N THR A 458 -18.15 -66.83 27.55
CA THR A 458 -16.80 -67.08 26.99
C THR A 458 -16.12 -65.77 26.55
N ASP A 459 -14.80 -65.76 26.74
CA ASP A 459 -13.78 -64.76 26.44
C ASP A 459 -13.82 -64.28 24.96
N ASP A 460 -14.05 -62.98 24.70
CA ASP A 460 -13.31 -62.14 23.72
C ASP A 460 -13.93 -60.73 23.60
N ASP A 461 -13.08 -59.71 23.77
CA ASP A 461 -13.46 -58.29 23.88
C ASP A 461 -13.48 -57.60 22.50
N HIS A 462 -14.60 -57.69 21.76
CA HIS A 462 -14.80 -56.92 20.52
C HIS A 462 -16.20 -56.25 20.45
N VAL A 463 -16.23 -54.92 20.58
CA VAL A 463 -17.44 -54.10 20.36
C VAL A 463 -17.52 -53.70 18.88
N VAL A 464 -18.48 -54.28 18.16
CA VAL A 464 -18.83 -53.89 16.78
C VAL A 464 -19.87 -52.77 16.83
N ILE A 465 -19.55 -51.61 16.26
CA ILE A 465 -20.50 -50.49 16.08
C ILE A 465 -21.09 -50.61 14.67
N THR A 466 -22.36 -50.96 14.56
CA THR A 466 -23.12 -50.90 13.31
C THR A 466 -23.89 -49.58 13.26
N VAL A 467 -23.57 -48.71 12.29
CA VAL A 467 -24.31 -47.46 12.04
C VAL A 467 -25.37 -47.74 10.97
N HIS A 468 -26.64 -47.47 11.30
CA HIS A 468 -27.73 -47.42 10.33
C HIS A 468 -28.03 -45.95 10.00
N ASP A 469 -27.93 -45.60 8.72
CA ASP A 469 -28.34 -44.30 8.18
C ASP A 469 -29.84 -44.34 7.88
N ASP A 470 -30.67 -43.91 8.83
CA ASP A 470 -32.08 -43.64 8.61
C ASP A 470 -32.29 -42.14 8.30
N ILE A 471 -32.33 -41.78 7.01
CA ILE A 471 -32.97 -40.54 6.56
C ILE A 471 -34.35 -40.93 6.03
N ALA A 472 -35.37 -40.82 6.89
CA ALA A 472 -36.75 -40.82 6.50
C ALA A 472 -37.12 -39.47 5.88
N SER A 473 -37.60 -39.49 4.63
CA SER A 473 -38.42 -38.42 4.05
C SER A 473 -39.73 -39.05 3.57
N ASP A 474 -40.83 -38.69 4.23
CA ASP A 474 -42.21 -38.80 3.71
C ASP A 474 -42.34 -37.84 2.51
N SER A 475 -43.09 -38.06 1.42
CA SER A 475 -44.27 -38.88 1.13
C SER A 475 -44.46 -38.98 -0.42
N PRO A 476 -45.44 -39.73 -0.96
CA PRO A 476 -45.37 -40.43 -2.25
C PRO A 476 -46.03 -39.68 -3.42
N ASP A 477 -45.60 -39.99 -4.66
CA ASP A 477 -46.57 -40.30 -5.71
C ASP A 477 -46.01 -41.21 -6.83
N LYS A 478 -46.92 -42.01 -7.38
CA LYS A 478 -46.71 -43.26 -8.14
C LYS A 478 -46.53 -43.07 -9.65
N GLN A 479 -45.85 -44.08 -10.25
CA GLN A 479 -45.92 -44.61 -11.63
C GLN A 479 -45.30 -43.72 -12.74
N ASN A 480 -44.48 -44.20 -13.67
CA ASN A 480 -44.48 -45.49 -14.35
C ASN A 480 -43.10 -45.86 -14.95
N VAL A 481 -42.86 -47.17 -15.04
CA VAL A 481 -41.69 -47.85 -15.62
C VAL A 481 -41.73 -47.85 -17.16
N LYS A 482 -40.57 -47.63 -17.82
CA LYS A 482 -40.04 -48.46 -18.94
C LYS A 482 -38.67 -47.95 -19.44
N THR A 483 -37.66 -48.81 -19.34
CA THR A 483 -36.37 -48.81 -20.08
C THR A 483 -36.49 -49.77 -21.30
N PRO A 484 -35.44 -50.03 -22.11
CA PRO A 484 -34.60 -49.15 -22.94
C PRO A 484 -34.40 -49.74 -24.38
N LYS A 485 -33.43 -49.20 -25.16
CA LYS A 485 -32.76 -49.68 -26.42
C LYS A 485 -33.05 -48.82 -27.66
N THR A 486 -32.19 -48.56 -28.66
CA THR A 486 -30.75 -48.76 -28.98
C THR A 486 -30.52 -48.08 -30.35
N ARG A 487 -29.33 -47.48 -30.58
CA ARG A 487 -28.61 -47.14 -31.86
C ARG A 487 -29.37 -46.51 -33.06
N VAL A 488 -28.75 -45.52 -33.70
CA VAL A 488 -27.95 -45.64 -34.96
C VAL A 488 -27.54 -44.21 -35.41
N ALA A 489 -26.25 -44.02 -35.74
CA ALA A 489 -25.73 -42.90 -36.55
C ALA A 489 -25.67 -43.36 -38.04
N PRO A 490 -25.56 -42.47 -39.04
CA PRO A 490 -24.22 -41.98 -39.39
C PRO A 490 -24.14 -40.56 -39.98
N ALA A 491 -22.89 -40.07 -39.99
CA ALA A 491 -22.39 -38.92 -40.71
C ALA A 491 -22.22 -39.21 -42.23
N VAL A 492 -22.23 -38.15 -43.03
CA VAL A 492 -21.75 -38.14 -44.42
C VAL A 492 -20.83 -36.93 -44.60
N LEU A 493 -19.58 -37.24 -44.98
CA LEU A 493 -18.49 -36.47 -45.61
C LEU A 493 -18.27 -35.00 -45.24
#